data_AF-A0A7Y0XAS8-F1
#
_entry.id   AF-A0A7Y0XAS8-F1
#
_cell.length_a   1.000
_cell.length_b   1.000
_cell.length_c   1.000
_cell.angle_alpha   90.00
_cell.angle_beta   90.00
_cell.angle_gamma   90.00
#
_symmetry.space_group_name_H-M   'P 1'
#
loop_
_entity.id
_entity.type
_entity.pdbx_description
1 polymer ?
#
loop_
_entity_poly.entity_id
_entity_poly.type
_entity_poly.pdbx_seq_one_letter_code
_entity_poly.pdbx_strand_id
1 'polypeptide(L)'
;TPPQHRLFQELIDVDGNIFSSSIIQWIKKPSGEKSYNYFRDSKEHQKYRNLTGFNYKNNFFISGYIQSEWFDNFQDTSSPNADLFISEKS
;
A
#
# COMPACT_ATOMS: atom_id res chain seq x y z
N THR A 1 18.58 -13.59 10.61
CA THR A 1 17.42 -13.17 11.42
C THR A 1 16.71 -12.04 10.72
N PRO A 2 15.39 -12.05 10.57
CA PRO A 2 14.65 -10.93 9.99
C PRO A 2 14.86 -9.64 10.82
N PRO A 3 14.78 -8.45 10.22
CA PRO A 3 15.02 -7.19 10.92
C PRO A 3 14.03 -6.99 12.07
N GLN A 4 14.51 -6.43 13.18
CA GLN A 4 13.68 -6.14 14.34
C GLN A 4 12.64 -5.06 14.01
N HIS A 5 11.39 -5.33 14.32
CA HIS A 5 10.27 -4.45 14.02
C HIS A 5 9.16 -4.56 15.07
N ARG A 6 8.24 -3.61 15.01
CA ARG A 6 6.93 -3.67 15.67
C ARG A 6 5.87 -3.80 14.57
N LEU A 7 4.88 -4.67 14.80
CA LEU A 7 3.79 -4.91 13.87
C LEU A 7 2.48 -4.47 14.53
N PHE A 8 1.68 -3.71 13.77
CA PHE A 8 0.33 -3.29 14.15
C PHE A 8 -0.61 -3.76 13.05
N GLN A 9 -1.70 -4.42 13.42
CA GLN A 9 -2.66 -4.96 12.47
C GLN A 9 -4.07 -4.63 12.89
N GLU A 10 -4.91 -4.30 11.91
CA GLU A 10 -6.30 -3.94 12.12
C GLU A 10 -7.14 -4.32 10.90
N LEU A 11 -8.41 -4.64 11.13
CA LEU A 11 -9.43 -4.72 10.10
C LEU A 11 -10.30 -3.48 10.18
N ILE A 12 -10.44 -2.77 9.07
CA ILE A 12 -11.19 -1.52 8.97
C ILE A 12 -12.32 -1.76 8.00
N ASP A 13 -13.56 -1.50 8.42
CA ASP A 13 -14.73 -1.49 7.54
C ASP A 13 -14.95 -0.07 7.02
N VAL A 14 -14.99 0.09 5.70
CA VAL A 14 -15.36 1.34 5.03
C VAL A 14 -16.43 1.02 3.99
N ASP A 15 -17.64 1.52 4.21
CA ASP A 15 -18.79 1.33 3.33
C ASP A 15 -19.06 -0.14 2.97
N GLY A 16 -18.90 -1.05 3.94
CA GLY A 16 -19.11 -2.49 3.77
C GLY A 16 -17.95 -3.23 3.12
N ASN A 17 -16.85 -2.54 2.82
CA ASN A 17 -15.62 -3.14 2.31
C ASN A 17 -14.64 -3.32 3.47
N ILE A 18 -14.13 -4.54 3.65
CA ILE A 18 -13.14 -4.83 4.68
C ILE A 18 -11.74 -4.59 4.13
N PHE A 19 -10.97 -3.80 4.87
CA PHE A 19 -9.56 -3.53 4.62
C PHE A 19 -8.73 -4.12 5.74
N SER A 20 -7.79 -4.99 5.38
CA SER A 20 -6.73 -5.39 6.29
C SER A 20 -5.59 -4.37 6.21
N SER A 21 -5.24 -3.80 7.35
CA SER A 21 -4.13 -2.86 7.50
C SER A 21 -3.04 -3.53 8.32
N SER A 22 -1.81 -3.52 7.81
CA SER A 22 -0.61 -3.98 8.51
C SER A 22 0.45 -2.90 8.45
N ILE A 23 0.84 -2.37 9.60
CA ILE A 23 1.85 -1.34 9.74
C ILE A 23 3.08 -1.96 10.40
N ILE A 24 4.21 -1.89 9.70
CA ILE A 24 5.50 -2.37 10.20
C ILE A 24 6.36 -1.16 10.52
N GLN A 25 6.71 -0.99 11.79
CA GLN A 25 7.70 -0.01 12.22
C GLN A 25 9.05 -0.72 12.43
N TRP A 26 10.04 -0.39 11.62
CA TRP A 26 11.37 -0.98 11.72
C TRP A 26 12.22 -0.24 12.76
N ILE A 27 12.88 -0.99 13.65
CA ILE A 27 13.79 -0.41 14.67
C ILE A 27 15.07 0.12 14.03
N LYS A 28 15.55 -0.59 12.99
CA LYS A 28 16.65 -0.16 12.12
C LYS A 28 16.18 -0.23 10.68
N LYS A 29 16.67 0.67 9.83
CA LYS A 29 16.30 0.72 8.43
C LYS A 29 16.64 -0.63 7.76
N PRO A 30 15.67 -1.35 7.20
CA PRO A 30 15.92 -2.66 6.61
C PRO A 30 16.67 -2.58 5.26
N SER A 31 16.55 -1.45 4.54
CA SER A 31 17.17 -1.23 3.23
C SER A 31 17.40 0.27 2.96
N GLY A 32 17.94 0.63 1.78
CA GLY A 32 18.01 2.02 1.33
C GLY A 32 16.64 2.65 0.98
N GLU A 33 15.58 1.85 0.90
CA GLU A 33 14.26 2.25 0.43
C GLU A 33 13.62 3.32 1.31
N LYS A 34 12.76 4.14 0.70
CA LYS A 34 11.91 5.11 1.41
C LYS A 34 10.76 4.39 2.11
N SER A 35 10.11 5.06 3.05
CA SER A 35 8.89 4.56 3.68
C SER A 35 7.69 4.79 2.78
N TYR A 36 6.98 3.71 2.43
CA TYR A 36 5.80 3.72 1.56
C TYR A 36 4.56 3.16 2.28
N ASN A 37 3.38 3.54 1.78
CA ASN A 37 2.16 2.74 1.93
C ASN A 37 1.95 1.96 0.64
N TYR A 38 1.65 0.67 0.76
CA TYR A 38 1.40 -0.26 -0.33
C TYR A 38 -0.07 -0.68 -0.30
N PHE A 39 -0.72 -0.62 -1.45
CA PHE A 39 -2.12 -1.00 -1.61
C PHE A 39 -2.19 -2.22 -2.52
N ARG A 40 -2.83 -3.29 -2.02
CA ARG A 40 -2.79 -4.61 -2.63
C ARG A 40 -4.19 -5.18 -2.82
N ASP A 41 -4.35 -5.91 -3.92
CA ASP A 41 -5.58 -6.63 -4.23
C ASP A 41 -5.72 -7.92 -3.39
N SER A 42 -6.84 -8.61 -3.55
CA SER A 42 -7.16 -9.85 -2.83
C SER A 42 -6.11 -10.96 -3.05
N LYS A 43 -5.36 -10.89 -4.15
CA LYS A 43 -4.27 -11.81 -4.52
C LYS A 43 -2.88 -11.29 -4.14
N GLU A 44 -2.82 -10.25 -3.32
CA GLU A 44 -1.61 -9.59 -2.84
C GLU A 44 -0.80 -8.85 -3.92
N HIS A 45 -1.33 -8.66 -5.14
CA HIS A 45 -0.63 -7.87 -6.14
C HIS A 45 -0.66 -6.39 -5.74
N GLN A 46 0.49 -5.72 -5.81
CA GLN A 46 0.59 -4.28 -5.57
C GLN A 46 -0.10 -3.51 -6.70
N LYS A 47 -1.22 -2.85 -6.37
CA LYS A 47 -1.97 -2.01 -7.31
C LYS A 47 -1.51 -0.56 -7.29
N TYR A 48 -1.08 -0.08 -6.13
CA TYR A 48 -0.60 1.29 -5.94
C TYR A 48 0.39 1.37 -4.77
N ARG A 49 1.21 2.43 -4.78
CA ARG A 49 1.98 2.83 -3.60
C ARG A 49 2.23 4.33 -3.59
N ASN A 50 2.32 4.92 -2.41
CA ASN A 50 2.72 6.31 -2.22
C ASN A 50 3.71 6.45 -1.04
N LEU A 51 4.46 7.54 -1.04
CA LEU A 51 5.35 7.85 0.08
C LEU A 51 4.54 8.12 1.34
N THR A 52 5.03 7.63 2.47
CA THR A 52 4.54 8.09 3.77
C THR A 52 5.01 9.51 4.05
N GLY A 53 4.27 10.24 4.89
CA GLY A 53 4.71 11.53 5.43
C GLY A 53 5.91 11.44 6.38
N PHE A 54 6.35 10.22 6.75
CA PHE A 54 7.41 10.01 7.74
C PHE A 54 8.82 9.93 7.15
N ASN A 55 8.98 10.09 5.84
CA ASN A 55 10.29 10.03 5.18
C ASN A 55 11.28 11.10 5.65
N TYR A 56 10.80 12.20 6.24
CA TYR A 56 11.63 13.27 6.80
C TYR A 56 11.93 13.09 8.29
N LYS A 57 11.36 12.05 8.92
CA LYS A 57 11.55 11.79 10.35
C LYS A 57 12.79 10.91 10.55
N ASN A 58 13.82 11.48 11.16
CA ASN A 58 15.07 10.77 11.44
C ASN A 58 14.83 9.52 12.29
N ASN A 59 15.52 8.43 11.94
CA ASN A 59 15.48 7.14 12.64
C ASN A 59 14.08 6.56 12.82
N PHE A 60 13.14 6.91 11.94
CA PHE A 60 11.78 6.41 11.97
C PHE A 60 11.42 5.83 10.61
N PHE A 61 11.35 4.51 10.54
CA PHE A 61 11.13 3.77 9.30
C PHE A 61 9.87 2.96 9.42
N ILE A 62 8.92 3.21 8.52
CA ILE A 62 7.60 2.59 8.55
C ILE A 62 7.20 2.11 7.16
N SER A 63 6.47 1.00 7.12
CA SER A 63 5.85 0.47 5.91
C SER A 63 4.39 0.14 6.24
N GLY A 64 3.47 0.74 5.49
CA GLY A 64 2.04 0.43 5.60
C GLY A 64 1.61 -0.52 4.48
N TYR A 65 0.86 -1.56 4.79
CA TYR A 65 0.30 -2.49 3.82
C TYR A 65 -1.21 -2.53 4.02
N ILE A 66 -1.95 -2.15 2.99
CA ILE A 66 -3.41 -2.16 2.98
C ILE A 66 -3.83 -3.17 1.90
N GLN A 67 -4.70 -4.10 2.27
CA GLN A 67 -5.20 -5.13 1.35
C GLN A 67 -6.72 -5.30 1.50
N SER A 68 -7.41 -5.36 0.36
CA SER A 68 -8.85 -5.52 0.25
C SER A 68 -9.24 -5.99 -1.15
N GLU A 69 -10.34 -6.73 -1.26
CA GLU A 69 -11.00 -7.05 -2.54
C GLU A 69 -11.43 -5.79 -3.30
N TRP A 70 -11.63 -4.67 -2.59
CA TRP A 70 -11.91 -3.38 -3.21
C TRP A 70 -10.85 -2.98 -4.25
N PHE A 71 -9.59 -3.38 -4.03
CA PHE A 71 -8.51 -3.07 -4.95
C PHE A 71 -8.46 -3.97 -6.19
N ASP A 72 -9.26 -5.03 -6.29
CA ASP A 72 -9.22 -5.97 -7.42
C ASP A 72 -9.49 -5.24 -8.76
N ASN A 73 -10.43 -4.31 -8.73
CA ASN A 73 -10.84 -3.47 -9.86
C ASN A 73 -10.28 -2.04 -9.79
N PHE A 74 -9.41 -1.74 -8.83
CA PHE A 74 -8.79 -0.42 -8.72
C PHE A 74 -7.85 -0.18 -9.91
N GLN A 75 -8.00 0.98 -10.55
CA GLN A 75 -7.12 1.47 -11.60
C GLN A 75 -6.50 2.79 -11.17
N ASP A 76 -5.16 2.85 -11.15
CA ASP A 76 -4.45 4.09 -10.89
C ASP A 76 -4.49 4.99 -12.14
N THR A 77 -5.42 5.94 -12.16
CA THR A 77 -5.59 6.89 -13.26
C THR A 77 -4.55 8.01 -13.25
N SER A 78 -3.61 8.04 -12.28
CA SER A 78 -2.52 9.02 -12.25
C SER A 78 -1.33 8.65 -13.13
N SER A 79 -1.38 7.48 -13.79
CA SER A 79 -0.43 7.09 -14.83
C SER A 79 -0.67 7.90 -16.12
N PRO A 80 0.37 8.52 -16.72
CA PRO A 80 0.26 9.23 -18.01
C PRO A 80 -0.22 8.35 -19.18
N ASN A 81 -0.24 7.03 -19.01
CA ASN A 81 -0.64 6.03 -20.01
C ASN A 81 -1.96 5.33 -19.64
N ALA A 82 -2.76 5.88 -18.74
CA ALA A 82 -4.13 5.43 -18.51
C ALA A 82 -5.01 5.94 -19.67
N ASP A 83 -4.83 5.34 -20.84
CA ASP A 83 -5.59 5.64 -22.05
C ASP A 83 -7.09 5.58 -21.75
N LEU A 84 -7.71 6.76 -21.79
CA LEU A 84 -9.14 7.04 -21.72
C LEU A 84 -9.91 6.56 -22.96
N PHE A 85 -9.46 5.48 -23.61
CA PHE A 85 -10.11 4.92 -24.79
C PHE A 85 -10.45 3.45 -24.58
N ILE A 86 -11.49 3.20 -23.78
CA ILE A 86 -12.32 2.01 -24.00
C ILE A 86 -13.10 2.28 -25.30
N SER A 87 -12.56 1.84 -26.43
CA SER A 87 -13.39 1.63 -27.62
C SER A 87 -14.30 0.45 -27.33
N GLU A 88 -15.54 0.71 -26.92
CA GLU A 88 -16.59 -0.29 -27.10
C GLU A 88 -16.64 -0.63 -28.60
N LYS A 89 -16.42 -1.90 -28.92
CA LYS A 89 -16.83 -2.44 -30.22
C LYS A 89 -17.97 -3.41 -29.97
N SER A 90 -19.12 -3.02 -30.50
CA SER A 90 -20.33 -3.81 -30.73
C SER A 90 -20.06 -5.09 -31.51
#